data_AF-A0A372NQ72-F1
#
_entry.id   AF-A0A372NQ72-F1
#
_cell.length_a   1.000
_cell.length_b   1.000
_cell.length_c   1.000
_cell.angle_alpha   90.00
_cell.angle_beta   90.00
_cell.angle_gamma   90.00
#
_symmetry.space_group_name_H-M   'P 1'
#
loop_
_entity.id
_entity.type
_entity.pdbx_description
1 polymer ?
#
loop_
_entity_poly.entity_id
_entity_poly.type
_entity_poly.pdbx_seq_one_letter_code
_entity_poly.pdbx_strand_id
1 'polypeptide(L)'
;MTDQELLGTLVLVHPNLEDHPAGREGHIGFITYVDRPENEVYVRFTDEAEAVYPTDAIFLLKDREKIFCPDKAQTNAATLNDYKDLFKIAMLQDKGRSTDIWNALQIARDNPGIWPATLISAEESLGLRSNRYVGR
;
A
#
# COMPACT_ATOMS: atom_id res chain seq x y z
N MET A 1 -4.13 10.28 -8.56
CA MET A 1 -4.58 10.75 -7.24
C MET A 1 -3.94 12.10 -6.95
N THR A 2 -4.65 13.02 -6.29
CA THR A 2 -4.07 14.27 -5.76
C THR A 2 -3.67 14.09 -4.30
N ASP A 3 -2.81 14.95 -3.74
CA ASP A 3 -2.35 14.82 -2.34
C ASP A 3 -3.50 14.79 -1.34
N GLN A 4 -4.51 15.62 -1.61
CA GLN A 4 -5.72 15.73 -0.81
C GLN A 4 -6.57 14.45 -0.79
N GLU A 5 -6.46 13.60 -1.82
CA GLU A 5 -7.17 12.30 -1.88
C GLU A 5 -6.46 11.23 -1.05
N LEU A 6 -5.17 11.40 -0.76
CA LEU A 6 -4.40 10.48 0.08
C LEU A 6 -4.54 10.79 1.56
N LEU A 7 -4.86 12.03 1.93
CA LEU A 7 -5.06 12.40 3.32
C LEU A 7 -6.20 11.59 3.93
N GLY A 8 -5.94 10.96 5.07
CA GLY A 8 -6.89 10.06 5.74
C GLY A 8 -7.02 8.68 5.09
N THR A 9 -6.24 8.38 4.04
CA THR A 9 -6.20 7.04 3.45
C THR A 9 -5.40 6.11 4.34
N LEU A 10 -5.95 4.90 4.56
CA LEU A 10 -5.27 3.84 5.29
C LEU A 10 -4.15 3.25 4.45
N VAL A 11 -2.97 3.11 5.06
CA VAL A 11 -1.76 2.63 4.42
C VAL A 11 -1.02 1.63 5.29
N LEU A 12 -0.27 0.75 4.65
CA LEU A 12 0.58 -0.25 5.29
C LEU A 12 2.05 0.16 5.14
N VAL A 13 2.77 0.25 6.25
CA VAL A 13 4.23 0.39 6.21
C VAL A 13 4.81 -0.93 5.72
N HIS A 14 5.77 -0.85 4.79
CA HIS A 14 6.42 -2.00 4.20
C HIS A 14 6.85 -3.01 5.28
N PRO A 15 6.37 -4.27 5.26
CA PRO A 15 6.62 -5.24 6.34
C PRO A 15 8.09 -5.66 6.48
N ASN A 16 8.86 -5.59 5.39
CA ASN A 16 10.30 -5.84 5.40
C ASN A 16 11.12 -4.54 5.37
N LEU A 17 10.60 -3.44 5.93
CA LEU A 17 11.37 -2.20 6.03
C LEU A 17 12.44 -2.38 7.10
N GLU A 18 13.66 -2.69 6.69
CA GLU A 18 14.78 -2.85 7.62
C GLU A 18 15.29 -1.49 8.11
N ASP A 19 15.69 -1.42 9.39
CA ASP A 19 16.42 -0.29 9.99
C ASP A 19 15.67 1.06 10.06
N HIS A 20 14.35 1.09 9.91
CA HIS A 20 13.61 2.35 10.05
C HIS A 20 13.53 2.78 11.53
N PRO A 21 13.92 4.02 11.89
CA PRO A 21 14.00 4.47 13.28
C PRO A 21 12.65 4.44 14.03
N ALA A 22 11.54 4.47 13.29
CA ALA A 22 10.21 4.39 13.86
C ALA A 22 9.81 2.98 14.33
N GLY A 23 10.44 1.90 13.83
CA GLY A 23 10.15 0.51 14.23
C GLY A 23 8.67 0.11 14.07
N ARG A 24 8.03 0.55 12.97
CA ARG A 24 6.62 0.26 12.67
C ARG A 24 6.46 -0.51 11.36
N GLU A 25 7.43 -1.32 10.97
CA GLU A 25 7.29 -2.24 9.85
C GLU A 25 6.01 -3.09 9.99
N GLY A 26 5.25 -3.21 8.91
CA GLY A 26 4.00 -3.97 8.88
C GLY A 26 2.85 -3.35 9.71
N HIS A 27 3.00 -2.12 10.21
CA HIS A 27 1.89 -1.44 10.87
C HIS A 27 1.01 -0.71 9.86
N ILE A 28 -0.27 -0.60 10.19
CA ILE A 28 -1.25 0.15 9.41
C ILE A 28 -1.45 1.50 10.09
N GLY A 29 -1.38 2.56 9.30
CA GLY A 29 -1.63 3.93 9.72
C GLY A 29 -2.48 4.66 8.69
N PHE A 30 -2.63 5.96 8.86
CA PHE A 30 -3.25 6.83 7.87
C PHE A 30 -2.33 7.99 7.51
N ILE A 31 -2.36 8.40 6.24
CA ILE A 31 -1.57 9.52 5.76
C ILE A 31 -2.14 10.82 6.34
N THR A 32 -1.30 11.60 7.00
CA THR A 32 -1.64 12.95 7.49
C THR A 32 -1.11 14.04 6.59
N TYR A 33 -0.01 13.78 5.89
CA TYR A 33 0.62 14.72 4.98
C TYR A 33 1.50 14.00 3.94
N VAL A 34 1.64 14.60 2.75
CA VAL A 34 2.53 14.11 1.69
C VAL A 34 3.41 15.27 1.24
N ASP A 35 4.72 15.09 1.40
CA ASP A 35 5.74 16.01 0.90
C ASP A 35 6.30 15.47 -0.42
N ARG A 36 5.73 15.94 -1.53
CA ARG A 36 6.21 15.58 -2.87
C ARG A 36 7.65 16.00 -3.17
N PRO A 37 8.12 17.22 -2.81
CA PRO A 37 9.49 17.62 -3.15
C PRO A 37 10.54 16.73 -2.48
N GLU A 38 10.32 16.30 -1.23
CA GLU A 38 11.24 15.42 -0.50
C GLU A 38 10.93 13.92 -0.70
N ASN A 39 9.82 13.58 -1.37
CA ASN A 39 9.34 12.20 -1.58
C ASN A 39 9.03 11.48 -0.25
N GLU A 40 8.44 12.22 0.69
CA GLU A 40 8.15 11.77 2.05
C GLU A 40 6.64 11.76 2.32
N VAL A 41 6.22 10.83 3.19
CA VAL A 41 4.83 10.65 3.62
C VAL A 41 4.80 10.59 5.13
N TYR A 42 3.92 11.39 5.71
CA TYR A 42 3.67 11.43 7.14
C TYR A 42 2.52 10.48 7.44
N VAL A 43 2.80 9.50 8.29
CA VAL A 43 1.85 8.45 8.65
C VAL A 43 1.60 8.52 10.15
N ARG A 44 0.33 8.72 10.52
CA ARG A 44 -0.12 8.64 11.90
C ARG A 44 -0.72 7.27 12.19
N PHE A 45 -0.35 6.73 13.34
CA PHE A 45 -0.81 5.43 13.82
C PHE A 45 -1.92 5.59 14.87
N THR A 46 -2.52 4.46 15.27
CA THR A 46 -3.60 4.42 16.28
C THR A 46 -3.17 4.89 17.67
N ASP A 47 -1.87 4.91 17.94
CA ASP A 47 -1.24 5.39 19.18
C ASP A 47 -0.95 6.91 19.13
N GLU A 48 -1.53 7.63 18.17
CA GLU A 48 -1.33 9.06 17.89
C GLU A 48 0.09 9.46 17.46
N ALA A 49 1.06 8.56 17.59
CA ALA A 49 2.40 8.68 17.06
C ALA A 49 2.39 8.89 15.55
N GLU A 50 3.21 9.84 15.08
CA GLU A 50 3.43 10.12 13.68
C GLU A 50 4.88 9.79 13.34
N ALA A 51 5.10 9.20 12.17
CA ALA A 51 6.43 8.99 11.63
C ALA A 51 6.46 9.33 10.14
N VAL A 52 7.64 9.74 9.69
CA VAL A 52 7.91 10.07 8.29
C VAL A 52 8.51 8.86 7.62
N TYR A 53 8.03 8.54 6.42
CA TYR A 53 8.53 7.45 5.60
C TYR A 53 8.74 7.94 4.17
N PRO A 54 9.71 7.36 3.44
CA PRO A 54 9.76 7.57 2.00
C PRO A 54 8.52 6.98 1.32
N THR A 55 8.05 7.60 0.23
CA THR A 55 6.84 7.17 -0.50
C THR A 55 6.90 5.72 -1.01
N ASP A 56 8.08 5.15 -1.24
CA ASP A 56 8.26 3.76 -1.65
C ASP A 56 8.08 2.76 -0.50
N ALA A 57 8.33 3.17 0.74
CA ALA A 57 8.15 2.34 1.94
C ALA A 57 6.69 2.27 2.41
N ILE A 58 5.78 3.00 1.77
CA ILE A 58 4.36 3.04 2.11
C ILE A 58 3.56 2.34 1.02
N PHE A 59 2.79 1.34 1.41
CA PHE A 59 1.87 0.62 0.53
C PHE A 59 0.42 1.04 0.74
N LEU A 60 -0.29 1.14 -0.37
CA LEU A 60 -1.73 1.32 -0.46
C LEU A 60 -2.36 0.11 -1.12
N LEU A 61 -3.66 -0.09 -0.89
CA LEU A 61 -4.41 -1.05 -1.68
C LEU A 61 -4.56 -0.56 -3.12
N LYS A 62 -4.26 -1.45 -4.06
CA LYS A 62 -4.65 -1.31 -5.45
C LYS A 62 -6.17 -1.32 -5.55
N ASP A 63 -6.65 -0.58 -6.55
CA ASP A 63 -8.05 -0.58 -6.91
C ASP A 63 -8.53 -2.00 -7.23
N ARG A 64 -9.76 -2.34 -6.84
CA ARG A 64 -10.36 -3.66 -7.04
C ARG A 64 -10.24 -4.16 -8.49
N GLU A 65 -10.33 -3.24 -9.46
CA GLU A 65 -10.25 -3.58 -10.89
C GLU A 65 -8.85 -4.08 -11.28
N LYS A 66 -7.82 -3.66 -10.54
CA LYS A 66 -6.43 -4.08 -10.75
C LYS A 66 -6.05 -5.34 -9.99
N ILE A 67 -6.78 -5.72 -8.93
CA ILE A 67 -6.48 -6.93 -8.11
C ILE A 67 -6.61 -8.21 -8.93
N PHE A 68 -7.61 -8.27 -9.79
CA PHE A 68 -7.85 -9.43 -10.66
C PHE A 68 -7.30 -9.24 -12.07
N CYS A 69 -6.67 -8.11 -12.37
CA CYS A 69 -6.05 -7.90 -13.67
C CYS A 69 -4.71 -8.66 -13.65
N PRO A 70 -4.59 -9.79 -14.37
CA PRO A 70 -3.40 -10.60 -14.30
C PRO A 70 -2.30 -9.89 -15.07
N ASP A 71 -1.46 -9.12 -14.38
CA ASP A 71 -0.14 -8.83 -14.92
C ASP A 71 0.57 -10.19 -15.05
N LYS A 72 0.99 -10.53 -16.28
CA LYS A 72 1.28 -11.90 -16.75
C LYS A 72 2.33 -12.68 -15.93
N ALA A 73 3.00 -12.03 -14.98
CA ALA A 73 3.95 -12.63 -14.04
C ALA A 73 3.28 -13.33 -12.84
N GLN A 74 2.01 -12.99 -12.52
CA GLN A 74 1.36 -13.37 -11.26
C GLN A 74 0.66 -14.74 -11.29
N THR A 75 0.32 -15.22 -12.49
CA THR A 75 -0.50 -16.42 -12.70
C THR A 75 0.22 -17.75 -12.44
N ASN A 76 1.55 -17.76 -12.32
CA ASN A 76 2.32 -19.01 -12.22
C ASN A 76 2.67 -19.45 -10.79
N ALA A 77 2.40 -18.62 -9.77
CA ALA A 77 2.80 -18.92 -8.37
C ALA A 77 1.67 -18.76 -7.33
N ALA A 78 0.48 -18.29 -7.71
CA ALA A 78 -0.62 -18.08 -6.77
C ALA A 78 -1.29 -19.41 -6.37
N THR A 79 -1.29 -19.70 -5.06
CA THR A 79 -1.95 -20.85 -4.44
C THR A 79 -3.46 -20.61 -4.35
N LEU A 80 -4.26 -21.66 -4.15
CA LEU A 80 -5.69 -21.53 -3.86
C LEU A 80 -5.98 -20.60 -2.67
N ASN A 81 -5.06 -20.54 -1.70
CA ASN A 81 -5.19 -19.65 -0.55
C ASN A 81 -5.02 -18.17 -0.95
N ASP A 82 -4.05 -17.87 -1.81
CA ASP A 82 -3.83 -16.54 -2.37
C ASP A 82 -5.07 -16.02 -3.10
N TYR A 83 -5.72 -16.86 -3.91
CA TYR A 83 -6.96 -16.49 -4.58
C TYR A 83 -8.11 -16.17 -3.62
N LYS A 84 -8.22 -16.90 -2.50
CA LYS A 84 -9.24 -16.62 -1.47
C LYS A 84 -8.97 -15.29 -0.79
N ASP A 85 -7.71 -14.99 -0.49
CA ASP A 85 -7.32 -13.72 0.13
C ASP A 85 -7.53 -12.54 -0.82
N LEU A 86 -7.18 -12.68 -2.11
CA LEU A 86 -7.47 -11.69 -3.15
C LEU A 86 -8.97 -11.39 -3.25
N PHE A 87 -9.79 -12.44 -3.28
CA PHE A 87 -11.25 -12.30 -3.34
C PHE A 87 -11.81 -11.61 -2.10
N LYS A 88 -11.30 -11.97 -0.92
CA LYS A 88 -11.70 -11.36 0.35
C LYS A 88 -11.33 -9.88 0.40
N ILE A 89 -10.13 -9.51 -0.03
CA ILE A 89 -9.69 -8.10 -0.14
C ILE A 89 -10.63 -7.33 -1.08
N ALA A 90 -10.94 -7.87 -2.26
CA ALA A 90 -11.85 -7.22 -3.19
C ALA A 90 -13.26 -7.01 -2.61
N MET A 91 -13.80 -8.01 -1.90
CA MET A 91 -15.09 -7.88 -1.21
C MET A 91 -15.06 -6.84 -0.09
N LEU A 92 -13.94 -6.70 0.63
CA LEU A 92 -13.78 -5.70 1.67
C LEU A 92 -13.68 -4.29 1.08
N GLN A 93 -12.99 -4.13 -0.04
CA GLN A 93 -12.94 -2.86 -0.76
C GLN A 93 -14.32 -2.43 -1.28
N ASP A 94 -15.13 -3.38 -1.79
CA ASP A 94 -16.48 -3.11 -2.29
C ASP A 94 -17.41 -2.53 -1.21
N LYS A 95 -17.24 -2.96 0.05
CA LYS A 95 -17.98 -2.41 1.19
C LYS A 95 -17.55 -0.99 1.57
N GLY A 96 -16.29 -0.63 1.30
CA GLY A 96 -15.75 0.72 1.44
C GLY A 96 -15.67 1.30 2.86
N ARG A 97 -15.94 0.54 3.93
CA ARG A 97 -15.82 1.06 5.31
C ARG A 97 -14.36 1.05 5.74
N SER A 98 -13.95 2.02 6.56
CA SER A 98 -12.57 2.11 7.07
C SER A 98 -12.11 0.82 7.75
N THR A 99 -12.99 0.14 8.49
CA THR A 99 -12.69 -1.14 9.13
C THR A 99 -12.52 -2.28 8.11
N ASP A 100 -13.24 -2.26 6.99
CA ASP A 100 -13.09 -3.26 5.93
C ASP A 100 -11.76 -3.06 5.19
N ILE A 101 -11.39 -1.80 4.89
CA ILE A 101 -10.09 -1.44 4.29
C ILE A 101 -8.92 -1.82 5.21
N TRP A 102 -9.06 -1.59 6.52
CA TRP A 102 -8.08 -2.03 7.51
C TRP A 102 -7.88 -3.55 7.47
N ASN A 103 -8.98 -4.32 7.49
CA ASN A 103 -8.91 -5.77 7.39
C ASN A 103 -8.27 -6.23 6.07
N ALA A 104 -8.55 -5.55 4.97
CA ALA A 104 -7.96 -5.85 3.67
C ALA A 104 -6.44 -5.65 3.68
N LEU A 105 -5.94 -4.56 4.28
CA LEU A 105 -4.51 -4.32 4.48
C LEU A 105 -3.87 -5.35 5.41
N GLN A 106 -4.58 -5.81 6.45
CA GLN A 106 -4.08 -6.87 7.32
C GLN A 106 -3.92 -8.21 6.60
N ILE A 107 -4.86 -8.57 5.72
CA ILE A 107 -4.76 -9.78 4.89
C ILE A 107 -3.57 -9.67 3.94
N ALA A 108 -3.41 -8.51 3.27
CA ALA A 108 -2.27 -8.28 2.39
C ALA A 108 -0.95 -8.36 3.16
N ARG A 109 -0.88 -7.79 4.37
CA ARG A 109 0.31 -7.86 5.22
C ARG A 109 0.72 -9.30 5.56
N ASP A 110 -0.24 -10.14 5.94
CA ASP A 110 0.00 -11.52 6.37
C ASP A 110 0.40 -12.45 5.21
N ASN A 111 0.03 -12.07 3.98
CA ASN A 111 0.30 -12.85 2.78
C ASN A 111 1.20 -12.08 1.79
N PRO A 112 2.53 -12.27 1.84
CA PRO A 112 3.46 -11.66 0.89
C PRO A 112 3.28 -12.13 -0.56
N GLY A 113 2.66 -13.29 -0.78
CA GLY A 113 2.41 -13.83 -2.13
C GLY A 113 1.47 -12.97 -2.97
N ILE A 114 0.61 -12.18 -2.33
CA ILE A 114 -0.41 -11.35 -2.98
C ILE A 114 -0.04 -9.87 -3.06
N TRP A 115 1.09 -9.44 -2.50
CA TRP A 115 1.55 -8.04 -2.56
C TRP A 115 1.55 -7.46 -3.97
N PRO A 116 2.14 -8.09 -5.01
CA PRO A 116 2.15 -7.49 -6.34
C PRO A 116 0.75 -7.32 -6.94
N ALA A 117 -0.23 -8.09 -6.47
CA ALA A 117 -1.63 -8.05 -6.92
C ALA A 117 -2.43 -6.98 -6.17
N THR A 118 -2.15 -6.82 -4.88
CA THR A 118 -3.01 -6.09 -3.93
C THR A 118 -2.44 -4.76 -3.49
N LEU A 119 -1.12 -4.60 -3.51
CA LEU A 119 -0.44 -3.43 -2.98
C LEU A 119 0.23 -2.63 -4.09
N ILE A 120 0.26 -1.32 -3.92
CA ILE A 120 0.93 -0.33 -4.75
C ILE A 120 1.65 0.64 -3.82
N SER A 121 2.88 1.07 -4.15
CA SER A 121 3.57 2.06 -3.33
C SER A 121 2.91 3.44 -3.45
N ALA A 122 3.05 4.28 -2.43
CA ALA A 122 2.56 5.66 -2.48
C ALA A 122 3.25 6.42 -3.62
N GLU A 123 4.52 6.12 -3.89
CA GLU A 123 5.26 6.66 -5.02
C GLU A 123 4.57 6.36 -6.36
N GLU A 124 4.25 5.10 -6.62
CA GLU A 124 3.59 4.69 -7.87
C GLU A 124 2.17 5.28 -7.96
N SER A 125 1.43 5.27 -6.85
CA SER A 125 0.05 5.79 -6.77
C SER A 125 -0.03 7.30 -7.03
N LEU A 126 0.96 8.05 -6.56
CA LEU A 126 1.11 9.48 -6.81
C LEU A 126 1.65 9.79 -8.21
N GLY A 127 2.09 8.78 -8.97
CA GLY A 127 2.80 8.99 -10.23
C GLY A 127 4.15 9.68 -10.04
N LEU A 128 4.77 9.55 -8.86
CA LEU A 128 6.07 10.10 -8.52
C LEU A 128 7.23 9.28 -9.10
N ARG A 129 6.93 8.18 -9.82
CA ARG A 129 7.85 7.54 -10.77
C ARG A 129 8.29 8.57 -11.82
N SER A 130 9.24 9.39 -11.43
CA SER A 130 9.99 10.28 -12.30
C SER A 130 10.62 9.41 -13.36
N ASN A 131 10.37 9.80 -14.60
CA ASN A 131 11.03 9.39 -15.80
C ASN A 131 12.56 9.60 -15.71
N ARG A 132 13.25 8.79 -14.89
CA ARG A 132 14.72 8.71 -14.82
C ARG A 132 15.22 7.71 -15.86
N TYR A 133 14.87 7.93 -17.13
CA TYR A 133 15.62 7.46 -18.29
C TYR A 133 15.22 8.32 -19.50
N VAL A 134 15.94 9.42 -19.74
CA VAL A 134 16.55 9.74 -21.05
C VAL A 134 17.81 10.55 -20.76
N GLY A 135 18.84 9.88 -20.23
CA GLY A 135 20.21 10.34 -20.42
C GLY A 135 20.61 9.99 -21.86
N ARG A 136 20.99 11.02 -22.61
CA ARG A 136 21.40 10.99 -24.02
C ARG A 136 22.52 10.01 -24.34
#